data_AF-A0A916JNK6-F1
#
_entry.id   AF-A0A916JNK6-F1
#
_cell.length_a   1.000
_cell.length_b   1.000
_cell.length_c   1.000
_cell.angle_alpha   90.00
_cell.angle_beta   90.00
_cell.angle_gamma   90.00
#
_symmetry.space_group_name_H-M   'P 1'
#
loop_
_entity.id
_entity.type
_entity.pdbx_description
1 polymer ?
#
loop_
_entity_poly.entity_id
_entity_poly.type
_entity_poly.pdbx_seq_one_letter_code
_entity_poly.pdbx_strand_id
1 'polypeptide(L)'
;MKQLVFSTILAGVLLTSCSGVSSKKGDWSKSDKEKAHKAIAEIDKELSDHYGDQKQDFIDCYLEKVENNYEDFATANADVDGCTKLAEQCSTEISGL
;
A
#
# COMPACT_ATOMS: atom_id res chain seq x y z
N MET A 1 41.02 -18.47 -38.97
CA MET A 1 39.54 -18.43 -39.04
C MET A 1 39.04 -18.88 -37.68
N LYS A 2 38.92 -17.99 -36.68
CA LYS A 2 37.78 -17.09 -36.46
C LYS A 2 36.46 -17.86 -36.51
N GLN A 3 36.00 -18.34 -35.35
CA GLN A 3 34.69 -17.94 -34.85
C GLN A 3 34.74 -17.90 -33.32
N LEU A 4 34.57 -16.68 -32.80
CA LEU A 4 34.27 -16.39 -31.41
C LEU A 4 32.80 -16.75 -31.18
N VAL A 5 32.51 -17.59 -30.20
CA VAL A 5 31.14 -17.77 -29.72
C VAL A 5 31.10 -17.21 -28.30
N PHE A 6 30.98 -15.88 -28.21
CA PHE A 6 30.51 -15.21 -27.01
C PHE A 6 29.02 -15.53 -26.88
N SER A 7 28.69 -16.61 -26.18
CA SER A 7 27.34 -16.82 -25.67
C SER A 7 27.42 -16.76 -24.15
N THR A 8 27.62 -15.54 -23.65
CA THR A 8 27.29 -15.23 -22.26
C THR A 8 25.79 -15.40 -22.15
N ILE A 9 25.39 -16.54 -21.60
CA ILE A 9 24.04 -16.78 -21.10
C ILE A 9 23.78 -15.68 -20.09
N LEU A 10 23.12 -14.61 -20.54
CA LEU A 10 22.54 -13.63 -19.66
C LEU A 10 21.45 -14.40 -18.93
N ALA A 11 21.76 -14.85 -17.71
CA ALA A 11 20.81 -15.43 -16.80
C ALA A 11 19.63 -14.46 -16.75
N GLY A 12 18.55 -14.82 -17.43
CA GLY A 12 17.29 -14.12 -17.33
C GLY A 12 16.95 -14.16 -15.87
N VAL A 13 17.12 -13.02 -15.20
CA VAL A 13 16.63 -12.80 -13.85
C VAL A 13 15.14 -13.03 -13.97
N LEU A 14 14.73 -14.24 -13.58
CA LEU A 14 13.35 -14.60 -13.37
C LEU A 14 12.86 -13.66 -12.27
N LEU A 15 12.29 -12.53 -12.66
CA LEU A 15 11.36 -11.79 -11.83
C LEU A 15 10.15 -12.70 -11.66
N THR A 16 10.29 -13.68 -10.78
CA THR A 16 9.19 -14.41 -10.18
C THR A 16 8.45 -13.39 -9.32
N SER A 17 7.60 -12.60 -9.98
CA SER A 17 6.66 -11.72 -9.30
C SER A 17 5.70 -12.60 -8.52
N CYS A 18 5.98 -12.68 -7.22
CA CYS A 18 5.12 -13.04 -6.10
C CYS A 18 4.38 -14.38 -6.21
N SER A 19 4.74 -15.30 -5.32
CA SER A 19 3.82 -16.32 -4.80
C SER A 19 2.46 -15.65 -4.54
N GLY A 20 1.43 -16.07 -5.26
CA GLY A 20 0.08 -15.50 -5.19
C GLY A 20 -0.55 -15.74 -3.82
N VAL A 21 -0.19 -14.93 -2.83
CA VAL A 21 -0.96 -14.81 -1.60
C VAL A 21 -2.14 -13.92 -1.92
N SER A 22 -3.34 -14.49 -1.92
CA SER A 22 -4.57 -13.73 -2.03
C SER A 22 -4.73 -12.86 -0.78
N SER A 23 -5.13 -11.61 -0.97
CA SER A 23 -5.47 -10.71 0.12
C SER A 23 -6.68 -11.24 0.89
N LYS A 24 -6.69 -10.95 2.18
CA LYS A 24 -7.83 -11.08 3.08
C LYS A 24 -7.70 -10.02 4.16
N LYS A 25 -8.78 -9.75 4.89
CA LYS A 25 -8.75 -8.82 6.03
C LYS A 25 -7.59 -9.11 6.99
N GLY A 26 -6.81 -8.07 7.28
CA GLY A 26 -5.66 -8.10 8.19
C GLY A 26 -4.40 -8.78 7.62
N ASP A 27 -4.42 -9.23 6.37
CA ASP A 27 -3.30 -9.91 5.72
C ASP A 27 -3.36 -9.65 4.21
N TRP A 28 -3.29 -8.37 3.84
CA TRP A 28 -3.28 -7.95 2.44
C TRP A 28 -2.02 -8.44 1.74
N SER A 29 -2.19 -8.84 0.48
CA SER A 29 -1.08 -9.16 -0.39
C SER A 29 -0.13 -7.95 -0.53
N LYS A 30 1.15 -8.24 -0.79
CA LYS A 30 2.14 -7.19 -1.05
C LYS A 30 1.69 -6.21 -2.15
N SER A 31 1.02 -6.72 -3.19
CA SER A 31 0.53 -5.88 -4.29
C SER A 31 -0.54 -4.88 -3.83
N ASP A 32 -1.43 -5.29 -2.92
CA ASP A 32 -2.47 -4.40 -2.41
C ASP A 32 -1.94 -3.39 -1.41
N LYS A 33 -0.99 -3.78 -0.55
CA LYS A 33 -0.27 -2.82 0.30
C LYS A 33 0.46 -1.77 -0.54
N GLU A 34 1.14 -2.17 -1.61
CA GLU A 34 1.81 -1.23 -2.52
C GLU A 34 0.85 -0.25 -3.21
N LYS A 35 -0.36 -0.69 -3.59
CA LYS A 35 -1.39 0.21 -4.14
C LYS A 35 -1.88 1.20 -3.09
N ALA A 36 -2.13 0.75 -1.87
CA ALA A 36 -2.55 1.61 -0.76
C ALA A 36 -1.51 2.69 -0.46
N HIS A 37 -0.22 2.31 -0.38
CA HIS A 37 0.86 3.27 -0.20
C HIS A 37 0.98 4.28 -1.34
N LYS A 38 0.77 3.86 -2.59
CA LYS A 38 0.75 4.78 -3.74
C LYS A 38 -0.40 5.78 -3.66
N ALA A 39 -1.60 5.32 -3.30
CA ALA A 39 -2.76 6.20 -3.13
C ALA A 39 -2.52 7.25 -2.03
N ILE A 40 -1.89 6.88 -0.92
CA ILE A 40 -1.50 7.85 0.13
C ILE A 40 -0.43 8.82 -0.37
N ALA A 41 0.54 8.35 -1.15
CA ALA A 41 1.57 9.21 -1.72
C ALA A 41 1.02 10.30 -2.65
N GLU A 42 -0.12 10.07 -3.31
CA GLU A 42 -0.79 11.06 -4.16
C GLU A 42 -1.31 12.27 -3.36
N ILE A 43 -1.59 12.09 -2.05
CA ILE A 43 -2.10 13.13 -1.15
C ILE A 43 -1.12 13.49 -0.03
N ASP A 44 0.14 13.06 -0.11
CA ASP A 44 1.14 13.23 0.97
C ASP A 44 1.31 14.70 1.40
N LYS A 45 1.22 15.64 0.44
CA LYS A 45 1.30 17.06 0.74
C LYS A 45 0.11 17.53 1.60
N GLU A 46 -1.10 17.12 1.26
CA GLU A 46 -2.31 17.49 2.01
C GLU A 46 -2.27 16.91 3.43
N LEU A 47 -1.82 15.66 3.56
CA LEU A 47 -1.61 15.03 4.85
C LEU A 47 -0.51 15.74 5.67
N SER A 48 0.57 16.18 5.02
CA SER A 48 1.65 16.93 5.68
C SER A 48 1.18 18.31 6.15
N ASP A 49 0.41 19.01 5.33
CA ASP A 49 -0.15 20.33 5.67
C ASP A 49 -1.15 20.24 6.84
N HIS A 50 -1.91 19.15 6.92
CA HIS A 50 -2.94 18.97 7.95
C HIS A 50 -2.40 18.40 9.27
N TYR A 51 -1.61 17.33 9.21
CA TYR A 51 -1.17 16.59 10.39
C TYR A 51 0.26 16.93 10.86
N GLY A 52 1.08 17.57 10.02
CA GLY A 52 2.46 17.90 10.37
C GLY A 52 3.24 16.70 10.89
N ASP A 53 3.73 16.80 12.12
CA ASP A 53 4.51 15.75 12.80
C ASP A 53 3.71 14.47 13.07
N GLN A 54 2.37 14.55 13.14
CA GLN A 54 1.49 13.41 13.39
C GLN A 54 1.08 12.68 12.09
N LYS A 55 1.60 13.10 10.93
CA LYS A 55 1.24 12.50 9.63
C LYS A 55 1.46 11.00 9.59
N GLN A 56 2.62 10.53 10.08
CA GLN A 56 2.94 9.11 9.99
C GLN A 56 2.02 8.27 10.88
N ASP A 57 1.72 8.75 12.09
CA ASP A 57 0.76 8.10 13.00
C ASP A 57 -0.63 7.97 12.34
N PHE A 58 -1.05 9.00 11.59
CA PHE A 58 -2.32 8.98 10.85
C PHE A 58 -2.30 7.96 9.72
N ILE A 59 -1.24 7.94 8.92
CA ILE A 59 -1.08 6.99 7.82
C ILE A 59 -1.08 5.56 8.35
N ASP A 60 -0.34 5.29 9.43
CA ASP A 60 -0.22 3.95 10.01
C ASP A 60 -1.56 3.48 10.57
N CYS A 61 -2.25 4.34 11.33
CA CYS A 61 -3.60 4.06 11.82
C CYS A 61 -4.58 3.78 10.67
N TYR A 62 -4.59 4.63 9.64
CA TYR A 62 -5.52 4.51 8.53
C TYR A 62 -5.29 3.22 7.74
N LEU A 63 -4.03 2.92 7.39
CA LEU A 63 -3.68 1.71 6.66
C LEU A 63 -4.01 0.45 7.45
N GLU A 64 -3.73 0.43 8.75
CA GLU A 64 -4.09 -0.71 9.62
C GLU A 64 -5.60 -0.95 9.62
N LYS A 65 -6.41 0.10 9.83
CA LYS A 65 -7.87 -0.04 9.87
C LYS A 65 -8.42 -0.46 8.51
N VAL A 66 -7.94 0.11 7.42
CA VAL A 66 -8.39 -0.25 6.07
C VAL A 66 -8.04 -1.71 5.76
N GLU A 67 -6.81 -2.15 6.06
CA GLU A 67 -6.39 -3.54 5.86
C GLU A 67 -7.23 -4.52 6.69
N ASN A 68 -7.59 -4.16 7.93
CA ASN A 68 -8.41 -5.00 8.81
C ASN A 68 -9.90 -5.04 8.42
N ASN A 69 -10.40 -4.03 7.70
CA ASN A 69 -11.84 -3.92 7.41
C ASN A 69 -12.22 -4.46 6.03
N TYR A 70 -11.30 -4.48 5.08
CA TYR A 70 -11.56 -4.85 3.68
C TYR A 70 -10.74 -6.05 3.22
N GLU A 71 -11.28 -6.83 2.28
CA GLU A 71 -10.63 -8.05 1.79
C GLU A 71 -9.36 -7.73 0.99
N ASP A 72 -9.39 -6.65 0.23
CA ASP A 72 -8.30 -6.18 -0.63
C ASP A 72 -8.42 -4.67 -0.90
N PHE A 73 -7.40 -4.10 -1.54
CA PHE A 73 -7.37 -2.69 -1.91
C PHE A 73 -8.50 -2.30 -2.86
N ALA A 74 -8.88 -3.17 -3.81
CA ALA A 74 -9.91 -2.85 -4.79
C ALA A 74 -11.27 -2.63 -4.12
N THR A 75 -11.60 -3.45 -3.12
CA THR A 75 -12.82 -3.35 -2.33
C THR A 75 -12.80 -2.09 -1.48
N ALA A 76 -11.68 -1.78 -0.81
CA ALA A 76 -11.55 -0.53 -0.05
C ALA A 76 -11.71 0.70 -0.96
N ASN A 77 -11.05 0.72 -2.11
CA ASN A 77 -11.09 1.82 -3.07
C ASN A 77 -12.49 2.04 -3.68
N ALA A 78 -13.33 1.02 -3.69
CA ALA A 78 -14.72 1.13 -4.13
C ALA A 78 -15.67 1.65 -3.04
N ASP A 79 -15.27 1.58 -1.76
CA ASP A 79 -16.07 2.03 -0.60
C ASP A 79 -15.47 3.31 0.01
N VAL A 80 -15.70 4.43 -0.68
CA VAL A 80 -15.21 5.75 -0.27
C VAL A 80 -15.77 6.13 1.11
N ASP A 81 -17.09 5.96 1.33
CA ASP A 81 -17.74 6.34 2.59
C ASP A 81 -17.20 5.53 3.78
N GLY A 82 -16.95 4.24 3.59
CA GLY A 82 -16.35 3.41 4.63
C GLY A 82 -14.91 3.81 4.92
N CYS A 83 -14.10 4.08 3.90
CA CYS A 83 -12.74 4.61 4.07
C CYS A 83 -12.73 5.98 4.77
N THR A 84 -13.65 6.89 4.44
CA THR A 84 -13.79 8.19 5.11
C THR A 84 -14.04 8.02 6.61
N LYS A 85 -14.94 7.11 7.01
CA LYS A 85 -15.20 6.83 8.43
C LYS A 85 -13.96 6.31 9.16
N LEU A 86 -13.16 5.45 8.54
CA LEU A 86 -11.92 4.95 9.13
C LEU A 86 -10.87 6.06 9.26
N ALA A 87 -10.78 6.95 8.28
CA ALA A 87 -9.92 8.14 8.36
C ALA A 87 -10.37 9.07 9.50
N GLU A 88 -11.67 9.34 9.67
CA GLU A 88 -12.21 10.13 10.78
C GLU A 88 -11.90 9.52 12.15
N GLN A 89 -12.00 8.20 12.27
CA GLN A 89 -11.62 7.48 13.50
C GLN A 89 -10.14 7.70 13.83
N CYS A 90 -9.24 7.54 12.86
CA CYS A 90 -7.82 7.80 13.06
C CYS A 90 -7.51 9.25 13.38
N SER A 91 -8.19 10.19 12.71
CA SER A 91 -8.06 11.61 13.00
C SER A 91 -8.45 11.90 14.47
N THR A 92 -9.55 11.32 14.94
CA THR A 92 -10.01 11.45 16.33
C THR A 92 -9.00 10.85 17.33
N GLU A 93 -8.53 9.62 17.08
CA GLU A 93 -7.58 8.91 17.93
C GLU A 93 -6.26 9.67 18.10
N ILE A 94 -5.77 10.32 17.04
CA ILE A 94 -4.50 11.07 17.04
C ILE A 94 -4.66 12.47 17.61
N SER A 95 -5.83 13.09 17.43
CA SER A 95 -6.17 14.40 18.01
C SER A 95 -6.40 14.32 19.52
N GLY A 96 -6.59 13.12 20.08
CA GLY A 96 -6.87 12.91 21.50
C GLY A 96 -8.24 13.44 21.94
N LEU A 97 -9.21 13.48 21.02
CA LEU A 97 -10.60 13.89 21.26
C LEU A 97 -11.50 12.70 21.61
#